data_AF-A0A6C0JQ61-F1
#
_entry.id   AF-A0A6C0JQ61-F1
#
_cell.length_a   1.000
_cell.length_b   1.000
_cell.length_c   1.000
_cell.angle_alpha   90.00
_cell.angle_beta   90.00
_cell.angle_gamma   90.00
#
_symmetry.space_group_name_H-M   'P 1'
#
loop_
_entity.id
_entity.type
_entity.pdbx_description
1 polymer ?
#
loop_
_entity_poly.entity_id
_entity_poly.type
_entity_poly.pdbx_seq_one_letter_code
_entity_poly.pdbx_strand_id
1 'polypeptide(L)'
;MKKIYVGGCFYDYLEVRNIQNIFVSNGFEITYDWTIKVYPCFCIHLDTKDRITHILFVHKYIYARIEINAEKIITHRNKLSNDMRTFDKLQEEAILDMNGVYQADWSIFIITRKDYVYRGTFFELGASIMRDTLRNKRNHTIIISSVGKDTYAKTLCFYHHPDIIHVNTIDEALYFM
;
A
#
# COMPACT_ATOMS: atom_id res chain seq x y z
N MET A 1 20.74 9.58 5.41
CA MET A 1 19.28 9.61 5.20
C MET A 1 18.75 8.24 5.62
N LYS A 2 17.71 8.18 6.46
CA LYS A 2 17.14 6.90 6.93
C LYS A 2 16.17 6.35 5.88
N LYS A 3 16.20 5.05 5.66
CA LYS A 3 15.37 4.36 4.66
C LYS A 3 14.13 3.75 5.31
N ILE A 4 12.97 3.88 4.67
CA ILE A 4 11.69 3.37 5.20
C ILE A 4 10.93 2.57 4.14
N TYR A 5 10.35 1.45 4.57
CA TYR A 5 9.35 0.72 3.80
C TYR A 5 7.97 0.99 4.40
N VAL A 6 6.96 1.21 3.56
CA VAL A 6 5.58 1.43 3.99
C VAL A 6 4.67 0.41 3.32
N GLY A 7 4.21 -0.58 4.07
CA GLY A 7 3.24 -1.60 3.65
C GLY A 7 1.83 -1.25 4.12
N GLY A 8 0.82 -1.74 3.40
CA GLY A 8 -0.58 -1.47 3.74
C GLY A 8 -1.57 -2.20 2.85
N CYS A 9 -2.84 -1.82 2.98
CA CYS A 9 -3.91 -2.34 2.15
C CYS A 9 -3.76 -1.85 0.70
N PHE A 10 -3.76 -2.79 -0.26
CA PHE A 10 -3.67 -2.45 -1.68
C PHE A 10 -4.75 -1.47 -2.16
N TYR A 11 -5.97 -1.57 -1.61
CA TYR A 11 -7.09 -0.71 -1.99
C TYR A 11 -6.96 0.72 -1.43
N ASP A 12 -6.14 0.92 -0.41
CA ASP A 12 -5.93 2.23 0.24
C ASP A 12 -4.62 2.88 -0.26
N TYR A 13 -4.17 2.56 -1.47
CA TYR A 13 -2.89 3.01 -2.02
C TYR A 13 -2.70 4.55 -2.01
N LEU A 14 -3.79 5.33 -2.13
CA LEU A 14 -3.72 6.79 -2.02
C LEU A 14 -3.38 7.26 -0.61
N GLU A 15 -3.96 6.60 0.39
CA GLU A 15 -3.65 6.86 1.81
C GLU A 15 -2.20 6.46 2.10
N VAL A 16 -1.78 5.29 1.64
CA VAL A 16 -0.38 4.83 1.77
C VAL A 16 0.59 5.81 1.11
N ARG A 17 0.27 6.30 -0.09
CA ARG A 17 1.11 7.29 -0.79
C ARG A 17 1.20 8.61 -0.02
N ASN A 18 0.08 9.07 0.54
CA ASN A 18 0.09 10.26 1.39
C ASN A 18 0.99 10.06 2.62
N ILE A 19 0.94 8.89 3.24
CA ILE A 19 1.80 8.53 4.38
C ILE A 19 3.28 8.50 3.95
N GLN A 20 3.60 7.90 2.80
CA GLN A 20 4.96 7.93 2.24
C GLN A 20 5.46 9.37 2.03
N ASN A 21 4.62 10.25 1.48
CA ASN A 21 4.95 11.66 1.29
C ASN A 21 5.21 12.40 2.61
N ILE A 22 4.49 12.06 3.68
CA ILE A 22 4.74 12.60 5.02
C ILE A 22 6.13 12.18 5.51
N PHE A 23 6.52 10.91 5.35
CA PHE A 23 7.86 10.46 5.71
C PHE A 23 8.96 11.12 4.85
N VAL A 24 8.75 11.27 3.54
CA VAL A 24 9.69 12.00 2.67
C VAL A 24 9.86 13.45 3.14
N SER A 25 8.77 14.12 3.50
CA SER A 25 8.81 15.50 4.03
C SER A 25 9.53 15.60 5.38
N ASN A 26 9.66 14.49 6.11
CA ASN A 26 10.42 14.37 7.37
C ASN A 26 11.85 13.83 7.17
N GLY A 27 12.36 13.81 5.93
CA GLY A 27 13.76 13.47 5.65
C GLY A 27 14.07 11.97 5.52
N PHE A 28 13.04 11.14 5.31
CA PHE A 28 13.21 9.71 5.01
C PHE A 28 13.26 9.43 3.50
N GLU A 29 13.89 8.33 3.13
CA GLU A 29 13.89 7.78 1.77
C GLU A 29 12.96 6.56 1.69
N ILE A 30 12.01 6.52 0.76
CA ILE A 30 11.17 5.34 0.52
C ILE A 30 11.98 4.30 -0.24
N THR A 31 12.12 3.08 0.31
CA THR A 31 12.88 2.01 -0.34
C THR A 31 12.18 1.41 -1.55
N TYR A 32 10.86 1.34 -1.51
CA TYR A 32 10.04 0.90 -2.62
C TYR A 32 8.63 1.51 -2.51
N ASP A 33 8.24 2.27 -3.53
CA ASP A 33 6.89 2.82 -3.65
C ASP A 33 6.04 1.94 -4.57
N TRP A 34 5.36 0.96 -3.98
CA TRP A 34 4.43 0.08 -4.68
C TRP A 34 3.15 0.80 -5.13
N THR A 35 2.85 2.00 -4.60
CA THR A 35 1.61 2.72 -4.91
C THR A 35 1.64 3.31 -6.31
N ILE A 36 2.82 3.60 -6.88
CA ILE A 36 2.97 4.19 -8.23
C ILE A 36 2.32 3.32 -9.30
N LYS A 37 2.29 2.00 -9.09
CA LYS A 37 1.78 1.01 -10.05
C LYS A 37 0.25 0.96 -10.13
N VAL A 38 -0.47 1.68 -9.28
CA VAL A 38 -1.93 1.52 -9.12
C VAL A 38 -2.77 2.35 -10.14
N TYR A 39 -2.15 3.08 -11.07
CA TYR A 39 -2.85 3.75 -12.19
C TYR A 39 -2.59 3.02 -13.53
N PRO A 40 -3.60 2.65 -14.38
CA PRO A 40 -5.06 2.81 -14.30
C PRO A 40 -5.83 1.48 -14.56
N CYS A 41 -5.87 0.54 -13.61
CA CYS A 41 -6.68 -0.70 -13.80
C CYS A 41 -8.07 -0.63 -13.13
N PHE A 42 -8.38 0.42 -12.36
CA PHE A 42 -9.69 0.55 -11.71
C PHE A 42 -10.52 1.67 -12.35
N CYS A 43 -11.00 1.40 -13.54
CA CYS A 43 -12.27 1.93 -14.01
C CYS A 43 -13.10 0.75 -14.54
N ILE A 44 -14.30 0.59 -13.98
CA ILE A 44 -15.40 -0.27 -14.44
C ILE A 44 -15.44 -1.70 -13.84
N HIS A 45 -15.94 -1.78 -12.62
CA HIS A 45 -17.10 -2.65 -12.31
C HIS A 45 -17.82 -2.07 -11.09
N LEU A 46 -18.50 -0.93 -11.30
CA LEU A 46 -19.60 -0.56 -10.41
C LEU A 46 -20.83 -1.24 -10.97
N ASP A 47 -21.28 -2.25 -10.24
CA ASP A 47 -22.51 -2.97 -10.47
C ASP A 47 -23.65 -1.97 -10.64
N THR A 48 -24.35 -2.10 -11.75
CA THR A 48 -25.42 -1.23 -12.17
C THR A 48 -26.59 -1.36 -11.20
N LYS A 49 -26.70 -0.45 -10.22
CA LYS A 49 -28.01 0.13 -9.86
C LYS A 49 -28.00 1.36 -8.98
N ASP A 50 -26.96 1.64 -8.19
CA ASP A 50 -27.03 2.80 -7.28
C ASP A 50 -25.69 3.53 -7.13
N ARG A 51 -25.74 4.87 -7.23
CA ARG A 51 -24.68 5.88 -6.96
C ARG A 51 -23.90 6.44 -8.16
N ILE A 52 -24.64 7.07 -9.07
CA ILE A 52 -24.12 8.19 -9.87
C ILE A 52 -24.11 9.43 -8.96
N THR A 53 -23.02 9.66 -8.21
CA THR A 53 -22.79 11.00 -7.61
C THR A 53 -21.35 11.31 -7.22
N HIS A 54 -20.43 10.34 -7.22
CA HIS A 54 -19.05 10.58 -6.74
C HIS A 54 -17.94 10.59 -7.82
N ILE A 55 -18.28 10.46 -9.10
CA ILE A 55 -17.28 10.44 -10.20
C ILE A 55 -16.94 11.84 -10.75
N LEU A 56 -17.58 12.91 -10.25
CA LEU A 56 -17.38 14.25 -10.81
C LEU A 56 -16.23 15.08 -10.20
N PHE A 57 -15.61 14.65 -9.09
CA PHE A 57 -14.62 15.50 -8.41
C PHE A 57 -13.16 15.31 -8.86
N VAL A 58 -12.80 14.15 -9.41
CA VAL A 58 -11.42 13.90 -9.90
C VAL A 58 -11.29 14.23 -11.41
N HIS A 59 -12.43 14.37 -12.11
CA HIS A 59 -12.44 14.57 -13.57
C HIS A 59 -12.03 15.98 -14.04
N LYS A 60 -11.98 17.00 -13.17
CA LYS A 60 -11.78 18.38 -13.61
C LYS A 60 -10.33 18.75 -13.95
N TYR A 61 -9.34 17.95 -13.51
CA TYR A 61 -7.92 18.29 -13.72
C TYR A 61 -7.20 17.50 -14.81
N ILE A 62 -7.77 16.40 -15.33
CA ILE A 62 -7.05 15.50 -16.26
C ILE A 62 -7.61 15.51 -17.69
N TYR A 63 -8.85 15.94 -17.93
CA TYR A 63 -9.49 15.83 -19.25
C TYR A 63 -9.89 17.16 -19.90
N ALA A 64 -9.03 18.17 -19.84
CA ALA A 64 -9.23 19.40 -20.62
C ALA A 64 -8.96 19.24 -22.13
N ARG A 65 -8.70 18.02 -22.66
CA ARG A 65 -8.35 17.90 -24.09
C ARG A 65 -8.48 16.52 -24.75
N ILE A 66 -9.59 15.80 -24.59
CA ILE A 66 -9.87 14.69 -25.53
C ILE A 66 -11.37 14.60 -25.84
N GLU A 67 -11.78 15.14 -26.98
CA GLU A 67 -13.03 14.72 -27.64
C GLU A 67 -12.82 13.29 -28.16
N ILE A 68 -13.58 12.31 -27.64
CA ILE A 68 -13.49 10.91 -28.08
C ILE A 68 -14.80 10.49 -28.75
N ASN A 69 -14.66 10.19 -30.04
CA ASN A 69 -15.63 9.50 -30.91
C ASN A 69 -16.00 8.12 -30.34
N ALA A 70 -17.29 7.82 -30.27
CA ALA A 70 -17.86 6.61 -29.66
C ALA A 70 -17.37 5.28 -30.28
N GLU A 71 -16.87 5.28 -31.51
CA GLU A 71 -16.35 4.08 -32.19
C GLU A 71 -15.00 3.59 -31.64
N LYS A 72 -14.17 4.47 -31.02
CA LYS A 72 -12.91 4.05 -30.36
C LYS A 72 -13.14 3.27 -29.06
N ILE A 73 -14.33 3.35 -28.48
CA ILE A 73 -14.67 2.71 -27.21
C ILE A 73 -14.84 1.19 -27.39
N ILE A 74 -15.34 0.74 -28.55
CA ILE A 74 -15.59 -0.69 -28.82
C ILE A 74 -14.27 -1.44 -29.09
N THR A 75 -13.29 -0.80 -29.74
CA THR A 75 -11.94 -1.39 -29.92
C THR A 75 -11.11 -1.38 -28.64
N HIS A 76 -11.33 -0.44 -27.71
CA HIS A 76 -10.70 -0.49 -26.38
C HIS A 76 -11.23 -1.61 -25.49
N ARG A 77 -12.52 -1.98 -25.61
CA ARG A 77 -13.12 -3.10 -24.87
C ARG A 77 -12.44 -4.44 -25.13
N ASN A 78 -12.01 -4.71 -26.36
CA ASN A 78 -11.30 -5.95 -26.71
C ASN A 78 -9.81 -5.92 -26.35
N LYS A 79 -9.25 -4.75 -25.97
CA LYS A 79 -7.89 -4.64 -25.42
C LYS A 79 -7.86 -4.72 -23.89
N LEU A 80 -8.97 -4.38 -23.24
CA LEU A 80 -9.15 -4.45 -21.78
C LEU A 80 -9.30 -5.89 -21.25
N SER A 81 -9.48 -6.89 -22.13
CA SER A 81 -9.51 -8.31 -21.74
C SER A 81 -8.12 -8.98 -21.63
N ASN A 82 -7.03 -8.23 -21.86
CA ASN A 82 -5.65 -8.71 -21.73
C ASN A 82 -4.97 -8.29 -20.41
N ASP A 83 -5.75 -7.83 -19.43
CA ASP A 83 -5.24 -7.29 -18.16
C ASP A 83 -5.00 -8.39 -17.11
N MET A 84 -4.45 -9.52 -17.54
CA MET A 84 -3.91 -10.52 -16.62
C MET A 84 -2.50 -10.05 -16.27
N ARG A 85 -2.24 -9.68 -15.00
CA ARG A 85 -0.87 -9.48 -14.52
C ARG A 85 -0.08 -10.73 -14.92
N THR A 86 0.90 -10.56 -15.81
CA THR A 86 1.71 -11.68 -16.27
C THR A 86 2.44 -12.27 -15.08
N PHE A 87 2.69 -13.57 -15.12
CA PHE A 87 3.43 -14.26 -14.08
C PHE A 87 4.76 -13.57 -13.78
N ASP A 88 5.49 -13.14 -14.82
CA ASP A 88 6.75 -12.41 -14.70
C ASP A 88 6.62 -11.09 -13.93
N LYS A 89 5.53 -10.34 -14.15
CA LYS A 89 5.28 -9.09 -13.41
C LYS A 89 5.03 -9.35 -11.93
N LEU A 90 4.31 -10.43 -11.59
CA LEU A 90 4.08 -10.80 -10.20
C LEU A 90 5.37 -11.23 -9.50
N GLN A 91 6.26 -11.94 -10.21
CA GLN A 91 7.58 -12.29 -9.70
C GLN A 91 8.45 -11.05 -9.47
N GLU A 92 8.46 -10.13 -10.42
CA GLU A 92 9.20 -8.86 -10.28
C GLU A 92 8.66 -8.03 -9.11
N GLU A 93 7.33 -7.90 -8.97
CA GLU A 93 6.69 -7.23 -7.84
C GLU A 93 7.11 -7.84 -6.51
N ALA A 94 7.06 -9.17 -6.38
CA ALA A 94 7.48 -9.85 -5.17
C ALA A 94 8.96 -9.60 -4.81
N ILE A 95 9.85 -9.59 -5.81
CA ILE A 95 11.27 -9.27 -5.61
C ILE A 95 11.44 -7.82 -5.13
N LEU A 96 10.70 -6.88 -5.71
CA LEU A 96 10.75 -5.47 -5.33
C LEU A 96 10.23 -5.25 -3.91
N ASP A 97 9.13 -5.88 -3.51
CA ASP A 97 8.61 -5.81 -2.15
C ASP A 97 9.62 -6.37 -1.13
N MET A 98 10.17 -7.55 -1.40
CA MET A 98 11.20 -8.15 -0.54
C MET A 98 12.43 -7.26 -0.40
N ASN A 99 12.93 -6.71 -1.52
CA ASN A 99 14.07 -5.81 -1.51
C ASN A 99 13.77 -4.50 -0.79
N GLY A 100 12.56 -3.96 -0.96
CA GLY A 100 12.09 -2.77 -0.26
C GLY A 100 12.13 -2.95 1.25
N VAL A 101 11.59 -4.07 1.76
CA VAL A 101 11.65 -4.41 3.19
C VAL A 101 13.10 -4.61 3.64
N TYR A 102 13.87 -5.41 2.91
CA TYR A 102 15.25 -5.73 3.29
C TYR A 102 16.13 -4.48 3.37
N GLN A 103 16.03 -3.56 2.41
CA GLN A 103 16.88 -2.36 2.36
C GLN A 103 16.50 -1.29 3.38
N ALA A 104 15.31 -1.35 3.97
CA ALA A 104 14.85 -0.31 4.88
C ALA A 104 15.56 -0.36 6.25
N ASP A 105 15.72 0.81 6.85
CA ASP A 105 16.11 0.97 8.25
C ASP A 105 14.92 0.82 9.19
N TRP A 106 13.72 1.14 8.69
CA TRP A 106 12.44 1.07 9.38
C TRP A 106 11.35 0.50 8.48
N SER A 107 10.41 -0.25 9.05
CA SER A 107 9.21 -0.71 8.34
C SER A 107 7.96 -0.23 9.04
N ILE A 108 7.03 0.36 8.27
CA ILE A 108 5.72 0.81 8.73
C ILE A 108 4.65 -0.02 8.05
N PHE A 109 3.71 -0.53 8.81
CA PHE A 109 2.57 -1.29 8.30
C PHE A 109 1.25 -0.64 8.72
N ILE A 110 0.44 -0.24 7.74
CA ILE A 110 -0.86 0.41 7.96
C ILE A 110 -1.95 -0.66 7.98
N ILE A 111 -2.42 -0.99 9.18
CA ILE A 111 -3.36 -2.08 9.42
C ILE A 111 -4.60 -1.53 10.14
N THR A 112 -5.47 -0.90 9.36
CA THR A 112 -6.64 -0.15 9.85
C THR A 112 -7.98 -0.78 9.46
N ARG A 113 -7.99 -1.65 8.44
CA ARG A 113 -9.22 -2.29 7.94
C ARG A 113 -9.55 -3.58 8.68
N LYS A 114 -10.83 -3.77 9.00
CA LYS A 114 -11.34 -5.00 9.60
C LYS A 114 -11.64 -6.09 8.56
N ASP A 115 -12.00 -5.68 7.34
CA ASP A 115 -12.46 -6.53 6.23
C ASP A 115 -11.33 -6.96 5.27
N TYR A 116 -10.09 -6.58 5.57
CA TYR A 116 -8.93 -6.91 4.74
C TYR A 116 -8.01 -7.90 5.45
N VAL A 117 -7.58 -8.94 4.74
CA VAL A 117 -6.83 -10.08 5.31
C VAL A 117 -5.33 -9.77 5.42
N TYR A 118 -4.83 -8.71 4.76
CA TYR A 118 -3.42 -8.27 4.84
C TYR A 118 -2.38 -9.35 4.47
N ARG A 119 -2.72 -10.29 3.58
CA ARG A 119 -1.85 -11.44 3.26
C ARG A 119 -0.43 -11.04 2.88
N GLY A 120 -0.26 -10.15 1.89
CA GLY A 120 1.06 -9.66 1.47
C GLY A 120 1.78 -8.89 2.58
N THR A 121 1.07 -7.96 3.21
CA THR A 121 1.57 -7.17 4.34
C THR A 121 2.09 -8.03 5.50
N PHE A 122 1.51 -9.19 5.76
CA PHE A 122 1.99 -10.09 6.81
C PHE A 122 3.26 -10.87 6.42
N PHE A 123 3.47 -11.16 5.13
CA PHE A 123 4.77 -11.67 4.66
C PHE A 123 5.86 -10.62 4.82
N GLU A 124 5.56 -9.37 4.43
CA GLU A 124 6.46 -8.23 4.59
C GLU A 124 6.77 -7.97 6.08
N LEU A 125 5.77 -8.07 6.96
CA LEU A 125 5.94 -7.95 8.41
C LEU A 125 6.88 -9.01 8.97
N GLY A 126 6.71 -10.27 8.58
CA GLY A 126 7.62 -11.34 8.98
C GLY A 126 9.05 -11.08 8.48
N ALA A 127 9.20 -10.61 7.25
CA ALA A 127 10.49 -10.27 6.66
C ALA A 127 11.16 -9.08 7.37
N SER A 128 10.40 -8.07 7.82
CA SER A 128 10.95 -6.93 8.55
C SER A 128 11.46 -7.33 9.93
N ILE A 129 10.74 -8.18 10.65
CA ILE A 129 11.17 -8.73 11.94
C ILE A 129 12.45 -9.55 11.77
N MET A 130 12.51 -10.40 10.74
CA MET A 130 13.70 -11.20 10.45
C MET A 130 14.89 -10.30 10.11
N ARG A 131 14.69 -9.28 9.25
CA ARG A 131 15.72 -8.27 8.94
C ARG A 131 16.26 -7.61 10.19
N ASP A 132 15.37 -7.19 11.10
CA ASP A 132 15.76 -6.51 12.33
C ASP A 132 16.57 -7.45 13.24
N THR A 133 16.12 -8.70 13.38
CA THR A 133 16.82 -9.76 14.13
C THR A 133 18.23 -10.00 13.58
N LEU A 134 18.38 -10.19 12.27
CA LEU A 134 19.67 -10.40 11.61
C LEU A 134 20.62 -9.20 11.74
N ARG A 135 20.07 -8.01 11.96
CA ARG A 135 20.83 -6.77 12.16
C ARG A 135 21.05 -6.42 13.63
N ASN A 136 20.65 -7.29 14.56
CA ASN A 136 20.66 -7.02 16.00
C ASN A 136 19.96 -5.69 16.36
N LYS A 137 18.85 -5.40 15.67
CA LYS A 137 17.98 -4.23 15.89
C LYS A 137 16.67 -4.69 16.51
N ARG A 138 16.08 -3.86 17.37
CA ARG A 138 14.78 -4.08 18.00
C ARG A 138 13.91 -2.85 17.85
N ASN A 139 12.60 -3.01 17.73
CA ASN A 139 11.66 -1.90 17.64
C ASN A 139 11.77 -1.07 16.35
N HIS A 140 12.34 -1.63 15.28
CA HIS A 140 12.46 -0.98 13.95
C HIS A 140 11.29 -1.31 13.00
N THR A 141 10.29 -2.02 13.52
CA THR A 141 9.06 -2.36 12.82
C THR A 141 7.88 -1.75 13.59
N ILE A 142 7.08 -0.92 12.92
CA ILE A 142 5.94 -0.22 13.51
C ILE A 142 4.65 -0.62 12.78
N ILE A 143 3.61 -0.89 13.55
CA ILE A 143 2.24 -1.05 13.04
C ILE A 143 1.43 0.18 13.42
N ILE A 144 0.88 0.86 12.41
CA ILE A 144 -0.14 1.89 12.60
C ILE A 144 -1.50 1.18 12.52
N SER A 145 -2.20 1.10 13.65
CA SER A 145 -3.51 0.46 13.75
C SER A 145 -4.41 1.26 14.68
N SER A 146 -5.74 1.15 14.52
CA SER A 146 -6.65 1.67 15.53
C SER A 146 -6.62 0.77 16.77
N VAL A 147 -5.79 1.12 17.76
CA VAL A 147 -5.74 0.43 19.05
C VAL A 147 -7.16 0.37 19.62
N GLY A 148 -7.57 -0.82 20.07
CA GLY A 148 -8.94 -1.07 20.56
C GLY A 148 -10.01 -1.43 19.52
N LYS A 149 -9.75 -1.33 18.21
CA LYS A 149 -10.67 -1.89 17.19
C LYS A 149 -10.25 -3.30 16.80
N ASP A 150 -11.23 -4.20 16.63
CA ASP A 150 -10.95 -5.54 16.11
C ASP A 150 -10.57 -5.46 14.64
N THR A 151 -9.34 -5.85 14.32
CA THR A 151 -8.88 -6.08 12.95
C THR A 151 -8.54 -7.56 12.80
N TYR A 152 -8.74 -8.14 11.61
CA TYR A 152 -8.34 -9.52 11.32
C TYR A 152 -6.85 -9.74 11.65
N ALA A 153 -6.01 -8.72 11.45
CA ALA A 153 -4.59 -8.78 11.75
C ALA A 153 -4.25 -9.18 13.20
N LYS A 154 -5.11 -8.87 14.18
CA LYS A 154 -4.89 -9.26 15.58
C LYS A 154 -4.95 -10.76 15.81
N THR A 155 -5.49 -11.55 14.89
CA THR A 155 -5.50 -13.02 15.01
C THR A 155 -4.21 -13.66 14.52
N LEU A 156 -3.27 -12.89 13.97
CA LEU A 156 -2.05 -13.40 13.34
C LEU A 156 -0.86 -13.26 14.30
N CYS A 157 -0.03 -14.31 14.38
CA CYS A 157 1.02 -14.43 15.41
C CYS A 157 2.05 -13.29 15.36
N PHE A 158 2.51 -12.90 14.16
CA PHE A 158 3.51 -11.84 14.02
C PHE A 158 3.01 -10.47 14.42
N TYR A 159 1.68 -10.23 14.48
CA TYR A 159 1.15 -8.98 15.00
C TYR A 159 1.57 -8.74 16.47
N HIS A 160 1.73 -9.82 17.24
CA HIS A 160 2.06 -9.80 18.66
C HIS A 160 3.56 -9.96 18.94
N HIS A 161 4.42 -9.82 17.93
CA HIS A 161 5.86 -9.94 18.14
C HIS A 161 6.36 -8.84 19.08
N PRO A 162 7.16 -9.16 20.13
CA PRO A 162 7.52 -8.21 21.19
C PRO A 162 8.36 -7.02 20.73
N ASP A 163 9.00 -7.13 19.57
CA ASP A 163 9.82 -6.05 18.98
C ASP A 163 9.06 -5.20 17.96
N ILE A 164 7.74 -5.30 17.91
CA ILE A 164 6.89 -4.41 17.12
C ILE A 164 6.36 -3.28 18.00
N ILE A 165 6.50 -2.04 17.53
CA ILE A 165 5.82 -0.90 18.13
C ILE A 165 4.43 -0.77 17.51
N HIS A 166 3.40 -0.74 18.34
CA HIS A 166 2.03 -0.43 17.90
C HIS A 166 1.71 1.02 18.22
N VAL A 167 1.28 1.78 17.22
CA VAL A 167 0.87 3.19 17.34
C VAL A 167 -0.48 3.42 16.67
N ASN A 168 -1.13 4.52 17.04
CA ASN A 168 -2.41 4.94 16.47
C ASN A 168 -2.28 5.97 15.34
N THR A 169 -1.18 6.72 15.32
CA THR A 169 -1.01 7.87 14.43
C THR A 169 0.36 7.89 13.78
N ILE A 170 0.48 8.68 12.71
CA ILE A 170 1.76 8.90 12.01
C ILE A 170 2.71 9.70 12.90
N ASP A 171 2.20 10.66 13.67
CA ASP A 171 3.01 11.47 14.60
C ASP A 171 3.65 10.60 15.69
N GLU A 172 2.89 9.65 16.24
CA GLU A 172 3.44 8.64 17.15
C GLU A 172 4.50 7.78 16.47
N ALA A 173 4.29 7.37 15.21
CA ALA A 173 5.30 6.62 14.46
C ALA A 173 6.60 7.43 14.31
N LEU A 174 6.49 8.71 13.91
CA LEU A 174 7.62 9.62 13.74
C LEU A 174 8.39 9.84 15.06
N TYR A 175 7.70 9.90 16.20
CA TYR A 175 8.35 10.05 17.51
C TYR A 175 9.33 8.90 17.84
N PHE A 176 9.07 7.68 17.37
CA PHE A 176 9.95 6.54 17.63
C PHE A 176 11.14 6.43 16.67
N MET A 177 11.13 7.15 15.54
CA MET A 177 12.01 6.89 14.39
C MET A 177 13.25 7.78 14.31
#